data_AF-A0A413CM37-F1
#
_entry.id   AF-A0A413CM37-F1
#
_cell.length_a   1.000
_cell.length_b   1.000
_cell.length_c   1.000
_cell.angle_alpha   90.00
_cell.angle_beta   90.00
_cell.angle_gamma   90.00
#
_symmetry.space_group_name_H-M   'P 1'
#
loop_
_entity.id
_entity.type
_entity.pdbx_description
1 polymer ?
#
loop_
_entity_poly.entity_id
_entity_poly.type
_entity_poly.pdbx_seq_one_letter_code
_entity_poly.pdbx_strand_id
1 'polypeptide(L)'
;QPWLLLQFGNSNAEEIGTDRVEALVSVSPEDEDGKTREEVVKTEIEDNDNNNLTIPQVVNRLGMVFFLLFFNLGITIFVFLLTGMMLFSQILFIIFAMFLPISFLLSMIPSYESMAKQAIVRVFNTIMTRAGITLIVTVAFSISSMFYNISTDYPFFMVAFLQIVCFAGI
;
A
#
# COMPACT_ATOMS: atom_id res chain seq x y z
N GLN A 1 5.29 -10.48 5.97
CA GLN A 1 4.21 -11.44 5.69
C GLN A 1 4.28 -12.09 4.30
N PRO A 2 4.52 -11.38 3.18
CA PRO A 2 4.49 -12.02 1.85
C PRO A 2 5.50 -13.16 1.68
N TRP A 3 6.67 -13.04 2.32
CA TRP A 3 7.68 -14.09 2.30
C TRP A 3 7.25 -15.36 3.07
N LEU A 4 6.47 -15.22 4.16
CA LEU A 4 5.91 -16.36 4.91
C LEU A 4 4.97 -17.16 4.00
N LEU A 5 4.11 -16.46 3.28
CA LEU A 5 3.23 -17.07 2.29
C LEU A 5 4.03 -17.81 1.20
N LEU A 6 5.15 -17.22 0.75
CA LEU A 6 6.02 -17.84 -0.26
C LEU A 6 6.80 -19.06 0.26
N GLN A 7 7.11 -19.13 1.55
CA GLN A 7 7.95 -20.20 2.12
C GLN A 7 7.15 -21.29 2.84
N PHE A 8 6.03 -20.93 3.45
CA PHE A 8 5.20 -21.84 4.25
C PHE A 8 3.78 -21.99 3.71
N GLY A 9 3.39 -21.26 2.67
CA GLY A 9 2.01 -21.27 2.16
C GLY A 9 1.00 -20.58 3.09
N ASN A 10 1.46 -20.06 4.24
CA ASN A 10 0.67 -19.39 5.26
C ASN A 10 1.35 -18.06 5.63
N SER A 11 0.58 -17.01 5.89
CA SER A 11 1.07 -15.69 6.32
C SER A 11 1.09 -15.50 7.84
N ASN A 12 0.51 -16.43 8.61
CA ASN A 12 0.42 -16.38 10.07
C ASN A 12 1.59 -17.12 10.73
N ALA A 13 2.54 -16.38 11.29
CA ALA A 13 3.72 -16.94 11.96
C ALA A 13 3.39 -17.73 13.23
N GLU A 14 2.30 -17.39 13.93
CA GLU A 14 1.87 -18.11 15.14
C GLU A 14 1.32 -19.50 14.79
N GLU A 15 0.54 -19.60 13.70
CA GLU A 15 0.06 -20.90 13.19
C GLU A 15 1.19 -21.77 12.64
N ILE A 16 2.19 -21.15 12.00
CA ILE A 16 3.38 -21.85 11.50
C ILE A 16 4.26 -22.33 12.68
N GLY A 17 4.33 -21.56 13.75
CA GLY A 17 5.27 -21.71 14.86
C GLY A 17 6.42 -20.71 14.72
N THR A 18 6.48 -19.76 15.64
CA THR A 18 7.49 -18.68 15.65
C THR A 18 8.91 -19.21 15.63
N ASP A 19 9.17 -20.30 16.36
CA ASP A 19 10.48 -20.92 16.47
C ASP A 19 10.94 -21.53 15.14
N ARG A 20 10.02 -22.06 14.34
CA ARG A 20 10.29 -22.59 12.99
C ARG A 20 10.61 -21.47 12.01
N VAL A 21 9.82 -20.39 12.07
CA VAL A 21 10.04 -19.18 11.27
C VAL A 21 11.41 -18.57 11.59
N GLU A 22 11.75 -18.46 12.87
CA GLU A 22 13.01 -17.91 13.34
C GLU A 22 14.19 -18.81 13.00
N ALA A 23 14.06 -20.13 13.11
CA ALA A 23 15.08 -21.09 12.67
C ALA A 23 15.42 -20.94 11.18
N LEU A 24 14.42 -20.74 10.32
CA LEU A 24 14.66 -20.55 8.88
C LEU A 24 15.26 -19.17 8.53
N VAL A 25 14.94 -18.13 9.30
CA VAL A 25 15.38 -16.74 9.07
C VAL A 25 16.77 -16.47 9.65
N SER A 26 17.09 -17.09 10.79
CA SER A 26 18.36 -16.90 11.50
C SER A 26 19.56 -17.55 10.80
N VAL A 27 19.33 -18.50 9.91
CA VAL A 27 20.39 -19.20 9.17
C VAL A 27 20.76 -18.44 7.91
N SER A 28 22.01 -17.97 7.85
CA SER A 28 22.55 -17.33 6.66
C SER A 28 22.59 -18.31 5.49
N PRO A 29 22.21 -17.88 4.27
CA PRO A 29 22.40 -18.69 3.08
C PRO A 29 23.88 -18.86 2.70
N GLU A 30 24.80 -18.12 3.31
CA GLU A 30 26.24 -18.14 3.02
C GLU A 30 27.05 -18.94 4.06
N ASP A 31 26.45 -19.29 5.20
CA ASP A 31 27.13 -20.05 6.25
C ASP A 31 27.42 -21.48 5.76
N GLU A 32 28.67 -21.93 5.94
CA GLU A 32 29.16 -23.25 5.53
C GLU A 32 28.82 -23.64 4.08
N ASP A 33 28.97 -22.70 3.14
CA ASP A 33 28.60 -22.87 1.72
C ASP A 33 27.11 -23.24 1.52
N GLY A 34 26.25 -22.83 2.44
CA GLY A 34 24.80 -23.06 2.41
C GLY A 34 24.34 -24.40 2.99
N LYS A 35 25.25 -25.23 3.49
CA LYS A 35 24.92 -26.56 4.07
C LYS A 35 24.01 -26.45 5.29
N THR A 36 24.30 -25.49 6.18
CA THR A 36 23.48 -25.24 7.37
C THR A 36 22.03 -24.91 6.99
N ARG A 37 21.83 -24.20 5.87
CA ARG A 37 20.49 -23.86 5.37
C ARG A 37 19.82 -25.04 4.67
N GLU A 38 20.57 -25.88 3.97
CA GLU A 38 20.05 -27.09 3.35
C GLU A 38 19.49 -28.06 4.40
N GLU A 39 20.20 -28.25 5.51
CA GLU A 39 19.75 -29.11 6.62
C GLU A 39 18.44 -28.59 7.23
N VAL A 40 18.34 -27.29 7.51
CA VAL A 40 17.13 -26.69 8.08
C VAL A 40 15.95 -26.76 7.11
N VAL A 41 16.18 -26.56 5.81
CA VAL A 41 15.13 -26.73 4.78
C VAL A 41 14.71 -28.19 4.66
N LYS A 42 15.63 -29.14 4.81
CA LYS A 42 15.33 -30.57 4.77
C LYS A 42 14.47 -30.99 5.97
N THR A 43 14.84 -30.59 7.19
CA THR A 43 14.01 -30.76 8.39
C THR A 43 12.61 -30.17 8.17
N GLU A 44 12.52 -28.99 7.56
CA GLU A 44 11.24 -28.34 7.31
C GLU A 44 10.36 -29.09 6.29
N ILE A 45 10.97 -29.73 5.28
CA ILE A 45 10.24 -30.56 4.30
C ILE A 45 9.86 -31.93 4.88
N GLU A 46 10.79 -32.60 5.56
CA GLU A 46 10.65 -34.00 5.99
C GLU A 46 9.93 -34.14 7.34
N ASP A 47 10.24 -33.29 8.32
CA ASP A 47 9.69 -33.40 9.68
C ASP A 47 8.42 -32.56 9.85
N ASN A 48 8.28 -31.47 9.09
CA ASN A 48 7.15 -30.54 9.19
C ASN A 48 6.22 -30.53 7.96
N ASP A 49 6.39 -31.47 7.03
CA ASP A 49 5.56 -31.65 5.82
C ASP A 49 5.39 -30.37 4.97
N ASN A 50 6.39 -29.47 5.00
CA ASN A 50 6.33 -28.22 4.24
C ASN A 50 6.63 -28.44 2.75
N ASN A 51 5.62 -28.89 2.03
CA ASN A 51 5.69 -29.12 0.59
C ASN A 51 6.04 -27.86 -0.20
N ASN A 52 5.80 -26.67 0.35
CA ASN A 52 6.02 -25.41 -0.36
C ASN A 52 7.51 -25.12 -0.62
N LEU A 53 8.43 -25.70 0.19
CA LEU A 53 9.87 -25.59 -0.04
C LEU A 53 10.42 -26.59 -1.06
N THR A 54 9.63 -27.60 -1.45
CA THR A 54 10.08 -28.65 -2.38
C THR A 54 10.34 -28.12 -3.79
N ILE A 55 11.15 -28.88 -4.55
CA ILE A 55 11.50 -28.54 -5.95
C ILE A 55 10.24 -28.43 -6.86
N PRO A 56 9.25 -29.33 -6.79
CA PRO A 56 8.04 -29.21 -7.61
C PRO A 56 7.25 -27.90 -7.40
N GLN A 57 7.30 -27.31 -6.19
CA GLN A 57 6.57 -26.08 -5.87
C GLN A 57 7.29 -24.79 -6.31
N VAL A 58 8.50 -24.87 -6.89
CA VAL A 58 9.25 -23.69 -7.37
C VAL A 58 8.44 -22.88 -8.39
N VAL A 59 7.73 -23.54 -9.33
CA VAL A 59 6.92 -22.85 -10.34
C VAL A 59 5.73 -22.13 -9.70
N ASN A 60 5.06 -22.76 -8.73
CA ASN A 60 3.94 -22.14 -8.01
C ASN A 60 4.39 -20.94 -7.19
N ARG A 61 5.53 -21.04 -6.49
CA ARG A 61 6.13 -19.91 -5.76
C ARG A 61 6.50 -18.76 -6.71
N LEU A 62 7.10 -19.06 -7.86
CA LEU A 62 7.43 -18.06 -8.87
C LEU A 62 6.16 -17.36 -9.41
N GLY A 63 5.10 -18.13 -9.70
CA GLY A 63 3.79 -17.57 -10.07
C GLY A 63 3.22 -16.65 -8.99
N MET A 64 3.33 -17.05 -7.71
CA MET A 64 2.91 -16.23 -6.57
C MET A 64 3.73 -14.94 -6.46
N VAL A 65 5.05 -14.95 -6.72
CA VAL A 65 5.88 -13.74 -6.74
C VAL A 65 5.38 -12.75 -7.80
N PHE A 66 5.15 -13.20 -9.04
CA PHE A 66 4.61 -12.32 -10.08
C PHE A 66 3.23 -11.80 -9.72
N PHE A 67 2.38 -12.64 -9.16
CA PHE A 67 1.07 -12.24 -8.68
C PHE A 67 1.15 -11.15 -7.62
N LEU A 68 1.97 -11.35 -6.58
CA LEU A 68 2.22 -10.36 -5.53
C LEU A 68 2.76 -9.06 -6.11
N LEU A 69 3.67 -9.14 -7.08
CA LEU A 69 4.25 -7.99 -7.75
C LEU A 69 3.19 -7.15 -8.47
N PHE A 70 2.33 -7.76 -9.29
CA PHE A 70 1.30 -7.03 -10.02
C PHE A 70 0.25 -6.41 -9.09
N PHE A 71 -0.15 -7.12 -8.03
CA PHE A 71 -1.12 -6.59 -7.08
C PHE A 71 -0.56 -5.42 -6.27
N ASN A 72 0.69 -5.54 -5.79
CA ASN A 72 1.36 -4.42 -5.11
C ASN A 72 1.60 -3.24 -6.05
N LEU A 73 1.96 -3.49 -7.31
CA LEU A 73 2.09 -2.44 -8.32
C LEU A 73 0.77 -1.69 -8.53
N GLY A 74 -0.34 -2.44 -8.66
CA GLY A 74 -1.68 -1.88 -8.78
C GLY A 74 -2.03 -0.94 -7.63
N ILE A 75 -1.91 -1.43 -6.39
CA ILE A 75 -2.16 -0.62 -5.18
C ILE A 75 -1.26 0.61 -5.15
N THR A 76 0.03 0.45 -5.49
CA THR A 76 1.00 1.54 -5.51
C THR A 76 0.62 2.64 -6.50
N ILE A 77 0.13 2.28 -7.68
CA ILE A 77 -0.32 3.26 -8.69
C ILE A 77 -1.48 4.11 -8.14
N PHE A 78 -2.47 3.50 -7.48
CA PHE A 78 -3.59 4.24 -6.89
C PHE A 78 -3.13 5.17 -5.78
N VAL A 79 -2.30 4.68 -4.86
CA VAL A 79 -1.74 5.50 -3.77
C VAL A 79 -0.90 6.66 -4.33
N PHE A 80 -0.14 6.41 -5.40
CA PHE A 80 0.66 7.43 -6.07
C PHE A 80 -0.23 8.50 -6.70
N LEU A 81 -1.31 8.13 -7.40
CA LEU A 81 -2.25 9.09 -7.99
C LEU A 81 -2.94 9.94 -6.92
N LEU A 82 -3.44 9.32 -5.84
CA LEU A 82 -4.07 10.02 -4.71
C LEU A 82 -3.10 11.03 -4.06
N THR A 83 -1.86 10.60 -3.82
CA THR A 83 -0.81 11.46 -3.27
C THR A 83 -0.44 12.58 -4.23
N GLY A 84 -0.37 12.29 -5.54
CA GLY A 84 -0.13 13.28 -6.58
C GLY A 84 -1.22 14.36 -6.63
N MET A 85 -2.50 13.97 -6.53
CA MET A 85 -3.61 14.94 -6.44
C MET A 85 -3.52 15.80 -5.19
N MET A 86 -3.12 15.22 -4.05
CA MET A 86 -2.92 15.97 -2.80
C MET A 86 -1.81 17.03 -2.95
N LEU A 87 -0.69 16.68 -3.59
CA LEU A 87 0.42 17.60 -3.87
C LEU A 87 0.00 18.69 -4.86
N PHE A 88 -0.72 18.32 -5.92
CA PHE A 88 -1.22 19.28 -6.91
C PHE A 88 -2.18 20.30 -6.29
N SER A 89 -3.10 19.84 -5.42
CA SER A 89 -4.01 20.73 -4.69
C SER A 89 -3.28 21.71 -3.78
N GLN A 90 -2.12 21.34 -3.20
CA GLN A 90 -1.31 22.24 -2.39
C GLN A 90 -0.65 23.33 -3.24
N ILE A 91 -0.14 22.97 -4.42
CA ILE A 91 0.42 23.95 -5.37
C ILE A 91 -0.66 24.95 -5.81
N LEU A 92 -1.85 24.47 -6.18
CA LEU A 92 -2.97 25.34 -6.53
C LEU A 92 -3.37 26.29 -5.39
N PHE A 93 -3.35 25.79 -4.16
CA PHE A 93 -3.66 26.61 -2.99
C PHE A 93 -2.66 27.77 -2.84
N ILE A 94 -1.36 27.48 -2.96
CA ILE A 94 -0.30 28.49 -2.89
C ILE A 94 -0.51 29.55 -3.98
N ILE A 95 -0.79 29.12 -5.21
CA ILE A 95 -1.06 30.03 -6.34
C ILE A 95 -2.24 30.95 -6.01
N PHE A 96 -3.39 30.41 -5.63
CA PHE A 96 -4.57 31.22 -5.35
C PHE A 96 -4.39 32.12 -4.11
N ALA A 97 -3.66 31.67 -3.10
CA ALA A 97 -3.33 32.47 -1.92
C ALA A 97 -2.44 33.67 -2.29
N MET A 98 -1.46 33.50 -3.18
CA MET A 98 -0.63 34.61 -3.67
C MET A 98 -1.43 35.63 -4.49
N PHE A 99 -2.45 35.20 -5.22
CA PHE A 99 -3.32 36.10 -5.99
C PHE A 99 -4.39 36.81 -5.13
N LEU A 100 -4.63 36.35 -3.90
CA LEU A 100 -5.67 36.89 -3.03
C LEU A 100 -5.46 38.38 -2.67
N PRO A 101 -4.26 38.84 -2.26
CA PRO A 101 -4.02 40.27 -1.97
C PRO A 101 -4.20 41.17 -3.19
N ILE A 102 -3.72 40.71 -4.37
CA ILE A 102 -3.87 41.44 -5.64
C ILE A 102 -5.35 41.56 -6.00
N SER A 103 -6.12 40.49 -5.81
CA SER A 103 -7.56 40.47 -6.06
C SER A 103 -8.33 41.41 -5.14
N PHE A 104 -7.89 41.56 -3.88
CA PHE A 104 -8.47 42.54 -2.96
C PHE A 104 -8.19 43.98 -3.38
N LEU A 105 -6.94 44.31 -3.73
CA LEU A 105 -6.57 45.64 -4.21
C LEU A 105 -7.36 46.04 -5.46
N LEU A 106 -7.49 45.12 -6.42
CA LEU A 106 -8.25 45.39 -7.65
C LEU A 106 -9.75 45.52 -7.39
N SER A 107 -10.31 44.78 -6.43
CA SER A 107 -11.74 44.88 -6.10
C SER A 107 -12.17 46.26 -5.55
N MET A 108 -11.22 47.09 -5.12
CA MET A 108 -11.49 48.47 -4.73
C MET A 108 -11.83 49.36 -5.94
N ILE A 109 -11.50 48.93 -7.15
CA ILE A 109 -11.93 49.58 -8.39
C ILE A 109 -13.34 49.05 -8.73
N PRO A 110 -14.36 49.92 -8.90
CA PRO A 110 -15.74 49.50 -9.11
C PRO A 110 -15.93 48.49 -10.26
N SER A 111 -15.12 48.60 -11.32
CA SER A 111 -15.15 47.69 -12.47
C SER A 111 -14.73 46.24 -12.16
N TYR A 112 -14.10 45.98 -11.00
CA TYR A 112 -13.53 44.70 -10.63
C TYR A 112 -14.06 44.17 -9.28
N GLU A 113 -15.17 44.69 -8.76
CA GLU A 113 -15.76 44.35 -7.46
C GLU A 113 -15.94 42.82 -7.25
N SER A 114 -16.26 42.08 -8.32
CA SER A 114 -16.45 40.63 -8.25
C SER A 114 -15.15 39.82 -8.13
N MET A 115 -13.97 40.42 -8.39
CA MET A 115 -12.71 39.69 -8.40
C MET A 115 -12.31 39.17 -7.02
N ALA A 116 -12.47 39.97 -5.96
CA ALA A 116 -12.18 39.53 -4.60
C ALA A 116 -13.08 38.37 -4.16
N LYS A 117 -14.39 38.46 -4.44
CA LYS A 117 -15.35 37.38 -4.14
C LYS A 117 -14.96 36.09 -4.85
N GLN A 118 -14.59 36.17 -6.14
CA GLN A 118 -14.14 34.99 -6.90
C GLN A 118 -12.82 34.41 -6.38
N ALA A 119 -11.85 35.25 -6.01
CA ALA A 119 -10.58 34.79 -5.45
C ALA A 119 -10.76 34.05 -4.13
N ILE A 120 -11.61 34.56 -3.23
CA ILE A 120 -11.96 33.90 -1.97
C ILE A 120 -12.60 32.53 -2.24
N VAL A 121 -13.56 32.46 -3.17
CA VAL A 121 -14.22 31.18 -3.53
C VAL A 121 -13.21 30.18 -4.10
N ARG A 122 -12.26 30.61 -4.93
CA ARG A 122 -11.22 29.72 -5.49
C ARG A 122 -10.30 29.15 -4.41
N VAL A 123 -9.88 29.98 -3.45
CA VAL A 123 -9.08 29.52 -2.30
C VAL A 123 -9.89 28.52 -1.47
N PHE A 124 -11.15 28.83 -1.18
CA PHE A 124 -12.01 27.96 -0.39
C PHE A 124 -12.28 26.62 -1.08
N ASN A 125 -12.58 26.61 -2.39
CA ASN A 125 -12.76 25.40 -3.18
C ASN A 125 -11.50 24.52 -3.18
N THR A 126 -10.32 25.15 -3.18
CA THR A 126 -9.05 24.41 -3.15
C THR A 126 -8.81 23.78 -1.78
N ILE A 127 -9.13 24.48 -0.69
CA ILE A 127 -9.10 23.91 0.67
C ILE A 127 -10.10 22.75 0.78
N MET A 128 -11.31 22.93 0.27
CA MET A 128 -12.37 21.91 0.33
C MET A 128 -11.98 20.66 -0.46
N THR A 129 -11.39 20.83 -1.65
CA THR A 129 -10.87 19.73 -2.47
C THR A 129 -9.76 18.97 -1.74
N ARG A 130 -8.81 19.69 -1.12
CA ARG A 130 -7.76 19.08 -0.30
C ARG A 130 -8.34 18.27 0.86
N ALA A 131 -9.26 18.86 1.63
CA ALA A 131 -9.90 18.18 2.75
C ALA A 131 -10.66 16.93 2.31
N GLY A 132 -11.38 17.01 1.19
CA GLY A 132 -12.08 15.87 0.58
C GLY A 132 -11.13 14.74 0.19
N ILE A 133 -10.04 15.03 -0.53
CA ILE A 133 -9.04 14.01 -0.91
C ILE A 133 -8.42 13.39 0.33
N THR A 134 -8.03 14.18 1.33
CA THR A 134 -7.46 13.66 2.58
C THR A 134 -8.44 12.74 3.31
N LEU A 135 -9.73 13.08 3.36
CA LEU A 135 -10.75 12.24 3.97
C LEU A 135 -10.91 10.92 3.21
N ILE A 136 -11.00 10.98 1.88
CA ILE A 136 -11.09 9.80 1.01
C ILE A 136 -9.89 8.87 1.23
N VAL A 137 -8.67 9.41 1.19
CA VAL A 137 -7.43 8.66 1.41
C VAL A 137 -7.42 8.03 2.80
N THR A 138 -7.83 8.77 3.83
CA THR A 138 -7.90 8.25 5.20
C THR A 138 -8.84 7.06 5.28
N VAL A 139 -10.05 7.18 4.72
CA VAL A 139 -11.04 6.09 4.69
C VAL A 139 -10.52 4.89 3.90
N ALA A 140 -9.89 5.12 2.73
CA ALA A 140 -9.30 4.06 1.92
C ALA A 140 -8.24 3.27 2.70
N PHE A 141 -7.32 3.96 3.39
CA PHE A 141 -6.30 3.31 4.21
C PHE A 141 -6.88 2.63 5.45
N SER A 142 -7.91 3.20 6.08
CA SER A 142 -8.62 2.53 7.19
C SER A 142 -9.26 1.22 6.73
N ILE A 143 -9.98 1.22 5.60
CA ILE A 143 -10.57 0.01 5.04
C ILE A 143 -9.48 -0.99 4.63
N SER A 144 -8.41 -0.52 3.98
CA SER A 144 -7.26 -1.36 3.62
C SER A 144 -6.62 -2.03 4.83
N SER A 145 -6.50 -1.31 5.94
CA SER A 145 -5.99 -1.85 7.21
C SER A 145 -6.97 -2.84 7.82
N MET A 146 -8.27 -2.60 7.76
CA MET A 146 -9.29 -3.57 8.20
C MET A 146 -9.22 -4.87 7.41
N PHE A 147 -9.09 -4.81 6.08
CA PHE A 147 -8.91 -6.00 5.25
C PHE A 147 -7.62 -6.75 5.58
N TYR A 148 -6.54 -6.04 5.88
CA TYR A 148 -5.29 -6.66 6.31
C TYR A 148 -5.45 -7.34 7.68
N ASN A 149 -6.18 -6.75 8.62
CA ASN A 149 -6.39 -7.36 9.95
C ASN A 149 -7.30 -8.59 9.91
N ILE A 150 -8.25 -8.67 8.97
CA ILE A 150 -9.12 -9.83 8.77
C ILE A 150 -8.40 -10.93 7.94
N SER A 151 -7.25 -10.61 7.33
CA SER A 151 -6.48 -11.55 6.49
C SER A 151 -5.86 -12.73 7.25
N THR A 152 -5.92 -12.75 8.58
CA THR A 152 -5.55 -13.94 9.37
C THR A 152 -6.43 -15.14 9.06
N ASP A 153 -7.70 -14.90 8.74
CA ASP A 153 -8.69 -15.97 8.47
C ASP A 153 -8.96 -16.20 6.97
N TYR A 154 -8.41 -15.37 6.09
CA TYR A 154 -8.67 -15.41 4.65
C TYR A 154 -7.39 -15.48 3.83
N PRO A 155 -7.38 -16.18 2.67
CA PRO A 155 -6.22 -16.21 1.80
C PRO A 155 -5.76 -14.80 1.42
N PHE A 156 -4.46 -14.52 1.56
CA PHE A 156 -3.86 -13.22 1.24
C PHE A 156 -4.30 -12.67 -0.13
N PHE A 157 -4.47 -13.55 -1.12
CA PHE A 157 -5.00 -13.22 -2.45
C PHE A 157 -6.33 -12.47 -2.39
N MET A 158 -7.27 -12.95 -1.58
CA MET A 158 -8.61 -12.37 -1.46
C MET A 158 -8.53 -10.96 -0.87
N VAL A 159 -7.64 -10.78 0.11
CA VAL A 159 -7.38 -9.48 0.76
C VAL A 159 -6.75 -8.50 -0.22
N ALA A 160 -5.74 -8.93 -0.98
CA ALA A 160 -5.09 -8.10 -2.00
C ALA A 160 -6.09 -7.69 -3.11
N PHE A 161 -6.97 -8.60 -3.52
CA PHE A 161 -8.05 -8.31 -4.47
C PHE A 161 -9.05 -7.30 -3.93
N LEU A 162 -9.52 -7.47 -2.69
CA LEU A 162 -10.42 -6.53 -2.03
C LEU A 162 -9.81 -5.14 -1.88
N GLN A 163 -8.50 -5.06 -1.58
CA GLN A 163 -7.77 -3.80 -1.53
C GLN A 163 -7.76 -3.10 -2.91
N ILE A 164 -7.48 -3.82 -3.99
CA ILE A 164 -7.54 -3.24 -5.35
C ILE A 164 -8.95 -2.76 -5.67
N VAL A 165 -9.99 -3.55 -5.40
CA VAL A 165 -11.39 -3.14 -5.63
C VAL A 165 -11.74 -1.91 -4.81
N CYS A 166 -11.28 -1.83 -3.56
CA CYS A 166 -11.49 -0.67 -2.71
C CYS A 166 -10.80 0.59 -3.25
N PHE A 167 -9.53 0.49 -3.65
CA PHE A 167 -8.79 1.63 -4.21
C PHE A 167 -9.27 2.02 -5.62
N ALA A 168 -9.76 1.07 -6.41
CA ALA A 168 -10.31 1.35 -7.74
C ALA A 168 -11.76 1.89 -7.70
N GLY A 169 -12.51 1.57 -6.65
CA GLY A 169 -13.87 2.09 -6.43
C GLY A 169 -13.92 3.49 -5.84
N ILE A 170 -12.78 4.02 -5.42
CA ILE A 170 -12.58 5.36 -4.85
C ILE A 170 -12.04 6.31 -5.91
#